data_AF-A0A6I9S1Y5-F1
#
_entry.id   AF-A0A6I9S1Y5-F1
#
_cell.length_a   1.000
_cell.length_b   1.000
_cell.length_c   1.000
_cell.angle_alpha   90.00
_cell.angle_beta   90.00
_cell.angle_gamma   90.00
#
_symmetry.space_group_name_H-M   'P 1'
#
loop_
_entity.id
_entity.type
_entity.pdbx_description
1 polymer ?
#
loop_
_entity_poly.entity_id
_entity_poly.type
_entity_poly.pdbx_seq_one_letter_code
_entity_poly.pdbx_strand_id
1 'polypeptide(L)'
;MAMAPTVKVVLGSIAFGIFWVLAVFPAVPFLPIGRTAGSLLGAMLMVIFRVITPEDAYAAIDLPILGLLFGTMVVSAYLERADMFKYLGKLLSWKSRGSKDLLFRICLVSAISSALFTNDTSCVVLTEFILKIARQNNLPPQPFLLALASSANIGSAATPIGNPQNLVIAVQSKISFGKFLFGLVPAMLVGVLVNAAILLCYYWKLLSSEKDVEVAQAAKDMIAEEDVTSHRFSPATMSHLGSMNSQDWNSMIESIPQSPSINGEFGHVETLRNRVSYSENDIRPATSAGTESAKVSNASKELGGVGGIPQRREEGASGRRYVRNGSWMSGMKEGFSNLSLEEKEIPVERWKRLLWKTGVYVVTIGMLIALLMGLNMSWSAITAALALIVLDFKDARPSLEKVSYSLLIFFCGMFITVDGFNKTGIPSALWDWMEPYSRIDSAGGIAVLSLVILILSNVASNVPTVLLLGTRVAASAASISLAEVTKAWLILAWASTVAGNLSLLGSAANLIVCEQARRAQFFGYNLSFWSHLRFGLPSTLVVTAIGLLLIRN
;
A
#
# COMPACT_ATOMS: atom_id res chain seq x y z
N MET A 1 34.99 18.99 15.83
CA MET A 1 35.23 18.20 17.08
C MET A 1 36.42 17.26 16.87
N ALA A 2 37.13 16.78 17.91
CA ALA A 2 38.23 15.83 17.72
C ALA A 2 37.71 14.45 17.21
N MET A 3 38.44 13.85 16.26
CA MET A 3 38.15 12.51 15.75
C MET A 3 38.48 11.42 16.79
N ALA A 4 37.73 10.31 16.77
CA ALA A 4 38.07 9.14 17.57
C ALA A 4 39.41 8.51 17.10
N PRO A 5 40.05 7.64 17.91
CA PRO A 5 41.24 6.90 17.49
C PRO A 5 40.97 6.12 16.18
N THR A 6 41.92 6.12 15.25
CA THR A 6 41.73 5.63 13.87
C THR A 6 41.10 4.24 13.78
N VAL A 7 41.44 3.33 14.70
CA VAL A 7 40.84 1.98 14.78
C VAL A 7 39.32 2.05 15.05
N LYS A 8 38.85 2.90 15.99
CA LYS A 8 37.41 3.11 16.22
C LYS A 8 36.73 3.75 15.01
N VAL A 9 37.41 4.68 14.33
CA VAL A 9 36.87 5.36 13.13
C VAL A 9 36.65 4.35 12.00
N VAL A 10 37.65 3.52 11.70
CA VAL A 10 37.56 2.49 10.65
C VAL A 10 36.52 1.42 11.01
N LEU A 11 36.59 0.84 12.21
CA LEU A 11 35.66 -0.22 12.62
C LEU A 11 34.21 0.28 12.74
N GLY A 12 33.99 1.50 13.25
CA GLY A 12 32.67 2.14 13.28
C GLY A 12 32.14 2.46 11.89
N SER A 13 33.01 2.85 10.95
CA SER A 13 32.62 3.03 9.54
C SER A 13 32.21 1.71 8.88
N ILE A 14 32.91 0.61 9.18
CA ILE A 14 32.55 -0.73 8.68
C ILE A 14 31.21 -1.18 9.26
N ALA A 15 31.00 -1.05 10.58
CA ALA A 15 29.74 -1.40 11.23
C ALA A 15 28.56 -0.57 10.71
N PHE A 16 28.74 0.74 10.55
CA PHE A 16 27.73 1.64 9.97
C PHE A 16 27.47 1.33 8.49
N GLY A 17 28.51 1.01 7.71
CA GLY A 17 28.37 0.63 6.30
C GLY A 17 27.59 -0.67 6.11
N ILE A 18 27.84 -1.69 6.94
CA ILE A 18 27.09 -2.95 6.95
C ILE A 18 25.61 -2.70 7.29
N PHE A 19 25.35 -1.92 8.35
CA PHE A 19 23.99 -1.47 8.68
C PHE A 19 23.32 -0.74 7.51
N TRP A 20 24.01 0.25 6.93
CA TRP A 20 23.49 1.10 5.87
C TRP A 20 23.08 0.28 4.64
N VAL A 21 23.95 -0.61 4.14
CA VAL A 21 23.63 -1.50 3.02
C VAL A 21 22.39 -2.34 3.33
N LEU A 22 22.34 -2.96 4.52
CA LEU A 22 21.25 -3.87 4.89
C LEU A 22 19.93 -3.16 5.25
N ALA A 23 19.98 -1.88 5.63
CA ALA A 23 18.82 -1.04 5.92
C ALA A 23 18.22 -0.42 4.65
N VAL A 24 19.06 -0.02 3.69
CA VAL A 24 18.65 0.61 2.42
C VAL A 24 18.19 -0.44 1.40
N PHE A 25 18.93 -1.54 1.23
CA PHE A 25 18.62 -2.57 0.24
C PHE A 25 17.83 -3.73 0.88
N PRO A 26 16.51 -3.89 0.63
CA PRO A 26 15.67 -4.80 1.43
C PRO A 26 16.01 -6.28 1.27
N ALA A 27 16.69 -6.66 0.18
CA ALA A 27 17.20 -8.00 -0.09
C ALA A 27 18.56 -7.89 -0.78
N VAL A 28 19.63 -7.97 -0.01
CA VAL A 28 21.00 -8.09 -0.55
C VAL A 28 21.17 -9.52 -1.07
N PRO A 29 21.58 -9.75 -2.34
CA PRO A 29 21.48 -11.08 -2.98
C PRO A 29 22.22 -12.21 -2.26
N PHE A 30 23.30 -11.89 -1.53
CA PHE A 30 24.11 -12.85 -0.77
C PHE A 30 23.77 -12.92 0.73
N LEU A 31 22.86 -12.07 1.24
CA LEU A 31 22.52 -12.02 2.67
C LEU A 31 21.05 -11.57 2.88
N PRO A 32 20.06 -12.45 2.65
CA PRO A 32 18.63 -12.12 2.70
C PRO A 32 18.05 -12.03 4.13
N ILE A 33 18.80 -11.46 5.08
CA ILE A 33 18.38 -11.35 6.50
C ILE A 33 17.38 -10.21 6.76
N GLY A 34 17.25 -9.28 5.81
CA GLY A 34 16.32 -8.15 5.86
C GLY A 34 16.74 -7.03 6.82
N ARG A 35 16.04 -5.89 6.69
CA ARG A 35 16.40 -4.61 7.32
C ARG A 35 16.53 -4.68 8.85
N THR A 36 15.62 -5.40 9.53
CA THR A 36 15.62 -5.56 11.00
C THR A 36 16.87 -6.28 11.49
N ALA A 37 17.27 -7.40 10.87
CA ALA A 37 18.46 -8.12 11.25
C ALA A 37 19.75 -7.36 10.91
N GLY A 38 19.77 -6.62 9.80
CA GLY A 38 20.86 -5.70 9.46
C GLY A 38 21.06 -4.57 10.49
N SER A 39 19.96 -4.06 11.05
CA SER A 39 20.00 -3.06 12.13
C SER A 39 20.55 -3.64 13.44
N LEU A 40 20.14 -4.85 13.83
CA LEU A 40 20.74 -5.55 14.97
C LEU A 40 22.22 -5.89 14.75
N LEU A 41 22.60 -6.31 13.53
CA LEU A 41 23.99 -6.61 13.20
C LEU A 41 24.88 -5.37 13.30
N GLY A 42 24.44 -4.21 12.80
CA GLY A 42 25.13 -2.93 12.98
C GLY A 42 25.35 -2.59 14.46
N ALA A 43 24.31 -2.71 15.27
CA ALA A 43 24.33 -2.43 16.70
C ALA A 43 25.31 -3.36 17.44
N MET A 44 25.25 -4.66 17.18
CA MET A 44 26.17 -5.64 17.76
C MET A 44 27.62 -5.38 17.33
N LEU A 45 27.88 -5.04 16.06
CA LEU A 45 29.22 -4.72 15.58
C LEU A 45 29.79 -3.45 16.24
N MET A 46 28.98 -2.41 16.50
CA MET A 46 29.43 -1.22 17.22
C MET A 46 29.91 -1.53 18.66
N VAL A 47 29.25 -2.47 19.35
CA VAL A 47 29.64 -2.93 20.69
C VAL A 47 30.84 -3.88 20.63
N ILE A 48 30.84 -4.87 19.72
CA ILE A 48 31.92 -5.86 19.56
C ILE A 48 33.24 -5.18 19.18
N PHE A 49 33.20 -4.22 18.27
CA PHE A 49 34.36 -3.40 17.89
C PHE A 49 34.73 -2.32 18.94
N ARG A 50 34.01 -2.27 20.08
CA ARG A 50 34.22 -1.31 21.17
C ARG A 50 34.21 0.15 20.71
N VAL A 51 33.42 0.47 19.68
CA VAL A 51 33.17 1.85 19.27
C VAL A 51 32.43 2.54 20.42
N ILE A 52 31.39 1.88 20.92
CA ILE A 52 30.61 2.19 22.13
C ILE A 52 30.73 1.06 23.16
N THR A 53 30.28 1.30 24.39
CA THR A 53 30.14 0.26 25.42
C THR A 53 28.72 -0.36 25.37
N PRO A 54 28.47 -1.49 26.05
CA PRO A 54 27.12 -2.04 26.19
C PRO A 54 26.14 -1.09 26.89
N GLU A 55 26.61 -0.35 27.89
CA GLU A 55 25.81 0.60 28.68
C GLU A 55 25.41 1.81 27.82
N ASP A 56 26.36 2.34 27.04
CA ASP A 56 26.12 3.34 26.00
C ASP A 56 25.07 2.86 24.99
N ALA A 57 25.16 1.60 24.55
CA ALA A 57 24.22 1.03 23.60
C ALA A 57 22.79 0.94 24.18
N TYR A 58 22.62 0.51 25.42
CA TYR A 58 21.30 0.54 26.07
C TYR A 58 20.79 1.98 26.28
N ALA A 59 21.66 2.93 26.64
CA ALA A 59 21.31 4.33 26.82
C ALA A 59 20.92 5.04 25.50
N ALA A 60 21.40 4.57 24.35
CA ALA A 60 21.02 5.08 23.03
C ALA A 60 19.57 4.73 22.63
N ILE A 61 18.92 3.77 23.28
CA ILE A 61 17.56 3.32 22.90
C ILE A 61 16.51 4.30 23.45
N ASP A 62 15.93 5.11 22.56
CA ASP A 62 14.85 6.06 22.92
C ASP A 62 13.52 5.32 23.17
N LEU A 63 13.25 5.03 24.44
CA LEU A 63 12.01 4.41 24.91
C LEU A 63 10.76 5.27 24.62
N PRO A 64 10.75 6.60 24.80
CA PRO A 64 9.64 7.46 24.36
C PRO A 64 9.25 7.26 22.89
N ILE A 65 10.21 7.18 21.97
CA ILE A 65 9.97 6.93 20.55
C ILE A 65 9.35 5.55 20.33
N LEU A 66 9.92 4.50 20.94
CA LEU A 66 9.40 3.14 20.80
C LEU A 66 7.98 2.99 21.37
N GLY A 67 7.68 3.64 22.49
CA GLY A 67 6.34 3.68 23.08
C GLY A 67 5.31 4.39 22.21
N LEU A 68 5.71 5.48 21.54
CA LEU A 68 4.85 6.22 20.60
C LEU A 68 4.60 5.42 19.32
N LEU A 69 5.63 4.78 18.76
CA LEU A 69 5.52 3.84 17.64
C LEU A 69 4.59 2.66 17.97
N PHE A 70 4.77 2.01 19.12
CA PHE A 70 3.91 0.92 19.57
C PHE A 70 2.44 1.37 19.74
N GLY A 71 2.21 2.48 20.47
CA GLY A 71 0.87 2.99 20.73
C GLY A 71 0.11 3.35 19.45
N THR A 72 0.78 4.05 18.52
CA THR A 72 0.19 4.41 17.22
C THR A 72 -0.09 3.21 16.33
N MET A 73 0.76 2.17 16.33
CA MET A 73 0.46 0.92 15.61
C MET A 73 -0.77 0.20 16.16
N VAL A 74 -0.93 0.10 17.49
CA VAL A 74 -2.11 -0.51 18.11
C VAL A 74 -3.37 0.28 17.77
N VAL A 75 -3.33 1.62 17.90
CA VAL A 75 -4.46 2.49 17.51
C VAL A 75 -4.83 2.31 16.03
N SER A 76 -3.84 2.23 15.14
CA SER A 76 -4.03 1.98 13.70
C SER A 76 -4.71 0.62 13.43
N ALA A 77 -4.28 -0.45 14.12
CA ALA A 77 -4.89 -1.77 14.00
C ALA A 77 -6.36 -1.82 14.47
N TYR A 78 -6.71 -1.07 15.52
CA TYR A 78 -8.10 -0.93 15.97
C TYR A 78 -8.97 -0.11 15.00
N LEU A 79 -8.43 0.98 14.43
CA LEU A 79 -9.11 1.78 13.40
C LEU A 79 -9.37 0.97 12.12
N GLU A 80 -8.44 0.10 11.74
CA GLU A 80 -8.60 -0.85 10.65
C GLU A 80 -9.76 -1.83 10.93
N ARG A 81 -9.77 -2.44 12.13
CA ARG A 81 -10.88 -3.30 12.60
C ARG A 81 -12.22 -2.54 12.73
N ALA A 82 -12.21 -1.21 12.82
CA ALA A 82 -13.40 -0.35 12.83
C ALA A 82 -13.96 -0.02 11.42
N ASP A 83 -13.36 -0.55 10.34
CA ASP A 83 -13.60 -0.23 8.92
C ASP A 83 -13.18 1.21 8.50
N MET A 84 -12.36 1.96 9.26
CA MET A 84 -12.01 3.37 8.92
C MET A 84 -11.53 3.55 7.47
N PHE A 85 -10.55 2.74 7.06
CA PHE A 85 -10.00 2.80 5.70
C PHE A 85 -11.02 2.44 4.60
N LYS A 86 -12.09 1.69 4.91
CA LYS A 86 -13.19 1.38 3.99
C LYS A 86 -14.13 2.57 3.81
N TYR A 87 -14.27 3.44 4.82
CA TYR A 87 -14.94 4.72 4.66
C TYR A 87 -14.08 5.69 3.83
N LEU A 88 -12.75 5.70 4.02
CA LEU A 88 -11.81 6.46 3.15
C LEU A 88 -11.86 5.97 1.68
N GLY A 89 -11.85 4.66 1.45
CA GLY A 89 -12.01 4.07 0.12
C GLY A 89 -13.34 4.43 -0.55
N LYS A 90 -14.43 4.51 0.21
CA LYS A 90 -15.72 5.03 -0.27
C LYS A 90 -15.70 6.53 -0.56
N LEU A 91 -14.97 7.34 0.22
CA LEU A 91 -14.86 8.79 0.01
C LEU A 91 -14.20 9.14 -1.34
N LEU A 92 -13.26 8.31 -1.80
CA LEU A 92 -12.64 8.44 -3.13
C LEU A 92 -13.65 8.27 -4.27
N SER A 93 -14.54 7.26 -4.18
CA SER A 93 -15.45 6.92 -5.28
C SER A 93 -16.80 7.64 -5.24
N TRP A 94 -17.39 7.85 -4.06
CA TRP A 94 -18.80 8.25 -3.86
C TRP A 94 -19.27 9.52 -4.62
N LYS A 95 -18.35 10.41 -5.00
CA LYS A 95 -18.69 11.66 -5.71
C LYS A 95 -17.71 12.01 -6.83
N SER A 96 -16.96 11.03 -7.35
CA SER A 96 -15.96 11.27 -8.40
C SER A 96 -16.61 11.63 -9.74
N ARG A 97 -16.23 12.77 -10.32
CA ARG A 97 -16.75 13.26 -11.62
C ARG A 97 -15.95 12.74 -12.83
N GLY A 98 -14.72 12.27 -12.61
CA GLY A 98 -13.87 11.70 -13.65
C GLY A 98 -12.42 11.54 -13.21
N SER A 99 -11.56 11.05 -14.12
CA SER A 99 -10.18 10.64 -13.87
C SER A 99 -9.31 11.74 -13.22
N LYS A 100 -9.52 13.01 -13.62
CA LYS A 100 -8.84 14.18 -13.06
C LYS A 100 -9.28 14.51 -11.62
N ASP A 101 -10.58 14.43 -11.34
CA ASP A 101 -11.16 14.60 -10.00
C ASP A 101 -10.75 13.46 -9.06
N LEU A 102 -10.71 12.23 -9.56
CA LEU A 102 -10.18 11.07 -8.83
C LEU A 102 -8.70 11.25 -8.43
N LEU A 103 -7.85 11.73 -9.34
CA LEU A 103 -6.43 11.98 -9.05
C LEU A 103 -6.24 13.01 -7.95
N PHE A 104 -6.99 14.12 -8.02
CA PHE A 104 -6.96 15.18 -7.01
C PHE A 104 -7.44 14.69 -5.63
N ARG A 105 -8.53 13.90 -5.60
CA ARG A 105 -9.04 13.27 -4.37
C ARG A 105 -8.05 12.29 -3.77
N ILE A 106 -7.38 11.49 -4.60
CA ILE A 106 -6.35 10.58 -4.13
C ILE A 106 -5.21 11.37 -3.49
N CYS A 107 -4.77 12.50 -4.07
CA CYS A 107 -3.77 13.35 -3.43
C CYS A 107 -4.24 13.85 -2.05
N LEU A 108 -5.44 14.43 -1.97
CA LEU A 108 -5.98 15.00 -0.73
C LEU A 108 -6.24 13.96 0.36
N VAL A 109 -6.91 12.85 0.02
CA VAL A 109 -7.26 11.78 0.97
C VAL A 109 -6.01 11.03 1.42
N SER A 110 -5.05 10.78 0.54
CA SER A 110 -3.78 10.14 0.92
C SER A 110 -2.97 11.02 1.86
N ALA A 111 -2.92 12.34 1.61
CA ALA A 111 -2.22 13.28 2.48
C ALA A 111 -2.86 13.36 3.88
N ILE A 112 -4.19 13.52 3.95
CA ILE A 112 -4.91 13.58 5.23
C ILE A 112 -4.81 12.24 5.99
N SER A 113 -4.97 11.11 5.30
CA SER A 113 -4.80 9.76 5.89
C SER A 113 -3.40 9.58 6.47
N SER A 114 -2.37 9.96 5.71
CA SER A 114 -0.96 9.82 6.10
C SER A 114 -0.49 10.87 7.13
N ALA A 115 -1.26 11.94 7.35
CA ALA A 115 -1.04 12.89 8.44
C ALA A 115 -1.67 12.42 9.76
N LEU A 116 -2.85 11.80 9.72
CA LEU A 116 -3.60 11.33 10.89
C LEU A 116 -3.22 9.92 11.34
N PHE A 117 -2.74 9.09 10.42
CA PHE A 117 -2.34 7.70 10.63
C PHE A 117 -0.93 7.47 10.06
N THR A 118 -0.31 6.35 10.39
CA THR A 118 1.00 5.97 9.86
C THR A 118 0.98 5.82 8.33
N ASN A 119 1.92 6.48 7.65
CA ASN A 119 2.09 6.51 6.19
C ASN A 119 2.09 5.10 5.59
N ASP A 120 2.83 4.15 6.20
CA ASP A 120 2.87 2.75 5.79
C ASP A 120 1.48 2.11 5.71
N THR A 121 0.61 2.31 6.73
CA THR A 121 -0.75 1.76 6.76
C THR A 121 -1.63 2.42 5.70
N SER A 122 -1.54 3.74 5.56
CA SER A 122 -2.28 4.50 4.55
C SER A 122 -1.92 4.02 3.14
N CYS A 123 -0.63 3.82 2.86
CA CYS A 123 -0.15 3.32 1.57
C CYS A 123 -0.56 1.86 1.31
N VAL A 124 -0.52 0.95 2.30
CA VAL A 124 -1.02 -0.43 2.11
C VAL A 124 -2.49 -0.40 1.69
N VAL A 125 -3.36 0.18 2.52
CA VAL A 125 -4.81 -0.02 2.35
C VAL A 125 -5.37 0.83 1.19
N LEU A 126 -4.86 2.05 0.97
CA LEU A 126 -5.32 2.87 -0.16
C LEU A 126 -4.86 2.31 -1.51
N THR A 127 -3.75 1.56 -1.59
CA THR A 127 -3.29 0.93 -2.86
C THR A 127 -4.35 -0.03 -3.40
N GLU A 128 -4.91 -0.91 -2.55
CA GLU A 128 -5.94 -1.87 -2.97
C GLU A 128 -7.21 -1.18 -3.48
N PHE A 129 -7.68 -0.15 -2.75
CA PHE A 129 -8.85 0.63 -3.17
C PHE A 129 -8.61 1.38 -4.48
N ILE A 130 -7.42 1.96 -4.67
CA ILE A 130 -7.07 2.71 -5.88
C ILE A 130 -6.97 1.80 -7.09
N LEU A 131 -6.34 0.63 -6.99
CA LEU A 131 -6.26 -0.34 -8.10
C LEU A 131 -7.64 -0.86 -8.49
N LYS A 132 -8.50 -1.11 -7.50
CA LYS A 132 -9.89 -1.50 -7.73
C LYS A 132 -10.69 -0.41 -8.44
N ILE A 133 -10.61 0.84 -7.98
CA ILE A 133 -11.31 1.98 -8.61
C ILE A 133 -10.77 2.24 -10.02
N ALA A 134 -9.45 2.18 -10.22
CA ALA A 134 -8.82 2.38 -11.53
C ALA A 134 -9.38 1.38 -12.55
N ARG A 135 -9.29 0.07 -12.29
CA ARG A 135 -9.84 -0.95 -13.20
C ARG A 135 -11.37 -0.88 -13.34
N GLN A 136 -12.11 -0.52 -12.30
CA GLN A 136 -13.57 -0.30 -12.41
C GLN A 136 -13.96 0.86 -13.34
N ASN A 137 -13.02 1.73 -13.70
CA ASN A 137 -13.20 2.83 -14.64
C ASN A 137 -12.25 2.69 -15.86
N ASN A 138 -11.67 1.50 -16.08
CA ASN A 138 -10.60 1.16 -17.04
C ASN A 138 -9.27 1.95 -16.96
N LEU A 139 -9.20 2.99 -16.13
CA LEU A 139 -8.10 3.95 -16.05
C LEU A 139 -6.73 3.32 -15.78
N PRO A 140 -5.63 3.85 -16.39
CA PRO A 140 -4.28 3.40 -16.10
C PRO A 140 -3.89 3.67 -14.63
N PRO A 141 -3.37 2.69 -13.87
CA PRO A 141 -3.14 2.84 -12.43
C PRO A 141 -1.94 3.75 -12.08
N GLN A 142 -0.99 3.91 -13.00
CA GLN A 142 0.29 4.59 -12.79
C GLN A 142 0.18 6.01 -12.17
N PRO A 143 -0.68 6.94 -12.66
CA PRO A 143 -0.79 8.28 -12.09
C PRO A 143 -1.32 8.25 -10.65
N PHE A 144 -2.25 7.33 -10.37
CA PHE A 144 -2.93 7.22 -9.08
C PHE A 144 -2.05 6.58 -8.00
N LEU A 145 -1.21 5.61 -8.36
CA LEU A 145 -0.19 5.05 -7.47
C LEU A 145 0.89 6.08 -7.12
N LEU A 146 1.35 6.85 -8.11
CA LEU A 146 2.25 7.98 -7.87
C LEU A 146 1.59 9.07 -7.00
N ALA A 147 0.32 9.40 -7.25
CA ALA A 147 -0.45 10.34 -6.45
C ALA A 147 -0.60 9.91 -4.99
N LEU A 148 -0.86 8.63 -4.73
CA LEU A 148 -0.87 8.02 -3.40
C LEU A 148 0.49 8.19 -2.72
N ALA A 149 1.55 7.60 -3.29
CA ALA A 149 2.88 7.59 -2.66
C ALA A 149 3.41 9.02 -2.40
N SER A 150 3.32 9.89 -3.40
CA SER A 150 3.85 11.26 -3.30
C SER A 150 3.09 12.13 -2.29
N SER A 151 1.76 12.08 -2.32
CA SER A 151 0.93 12.86 -1.40
C SER A 151 0.88 12.26 0.01
N ALA A 152 1.07 10.94 0.17
CA ALA A 152 1.20 10.31 1.48
C ALA A 152 2.49 10.74 2.19
N ASN A 153 3.62 10.81 1.49
CA ASN A 153 4.84 11.38 2.09
C ASN A 153 4.62 12.86 2.48
N ILE A 154 4.13 13.70 1.57
CA ILE A 154 3.88 15.14 1.85
C ILE A 154 2.88 15.33 3.02
N GLY A 155 1.83 14.51 3.09
CA GLY A 155 0.87 14.51 4.20
C GLY A 155 1.52 14.14 5.53
N SER A 156 2.29 13.05 5.56
CA SER A 156 2.99 12.61 6.77
C SER A 156 3.99 13.65 7.30
N ALA A 157 4.51 14.51 6.43
CA ALA A 157 5.43 15.58 6.80
C ALA A 157 4.81 16.55 7.83
N ALA A 158 3.48 16.69 7.87
CA ALA A 158 2.79 17.62 8.77
C ALA A 158 2.68 17.17 10.24
N THR A 159 2.92 15.89 10.57
CA THR A 159 2.72 15.40 11.95
C THR A 159 3.87 14.53 12.48
N PRO A 160 4.09 14.49 13.80
CA PRO A 160 4.98 13.53 14.44
C PRO A 160 4.57 12.06 14.27
N ILE A 161 3.28 11.77 14.06
CA ILE A 161 2.76 10.39 13.98
C ILE A 161 2.69 9.84 12.56
N GLY A 162 2.70 10.71 11.54
CA GLY A 162 2.56 10.29 10.15
C GLY A 162 3.72 9.43 9.66
N ASN A 163 4.95 9.70 10.12
CA ASN A 163 6.11 8.88 9.80
C ASN A 163 7.15 8.85 10.96
N PRO A 164 8.04 7.84 11.01
CA PRO A 164 8.98 7.71 12.10
C PRO A 164 10.10 8.76 12.15
N GLN A 165 10.52 9.37 11.03
CA GLN A 165 11.56 10.41 11.10
C GLN A 165 11.04 11.70 11.75
N ASN A 166 9.79 12.07 11.52
CA ASN A 166 9.12 13.18 12.19
C ASN A 166 8.91 12.91 13.68
N LEU A 167 8.62 11.65 14.03
CA LEU A 167 8.50 11.17 15.40
C LEU A 167 9.82 11.38 16.18
N VAL A 168 10.95 10.98 15.58
CA VAL A 168 12.30 11.23 16.11
C VAL A 168 12.56 12.73 16.30
N ILE A 169 12.24 13.55 15.29
CA ILE A 169 12.40 15.02 15.37
C ILE A 169 11.58 15.59 16.53
N ALA A 170 10.31 15.23 16.64
CA ALA A 170 9.42 15.78 17.67
C ALA A 170 9.90 15.48 19.10
N VAL A 171 10.40 14.25 19.33
CA VAL A 171 10.95 13.85 20.64
C VAL A 171 12.28 14.56 20.92
N GLN A 172 13.23 14.57 19.97
CA GLN A 172 14.55 15.18 20.18
C GLN A 172 14.50 16.71 20.30
N SER A 173 13.68 17.36 19.47
CA SER A 173 13.45 18.82 19.50
C SER A 173 12.61 19.30 20.69
N LYS A 174 11.86 18.38 21.32
CA LYS A 174 10.84 18.65 22.35
C LYS A 174 9.74 19.62 21.89
N ILE A 175 9.54 19.77 20.57
CA ILE A 175 8.46 20.58 19.99
C ILE A 175 7.13 19.87 20.26
N SER A 176 6.14 20.59 20.82
CA SER A 176 4.81 20.04 21.07
C SER A 176 4.09 19.69 19.76
N PHE A 177 3.26 18.64 19.77
CA PHE A 177 2.58 18.14 18.57
C PHE A 177 1.77 19.24 17.86
N GLY A 178 1.07 20.09 18.63
CA GLY A 178 0.37 21.25 18.08
C GLY A 178 1.30 22.25 17.39
N LYS A 179 2.46 22.57 17.96
CA LYS A 179 3.42 23.49 17.34
C LYS A 179 4.03 22.90 16.07
N PHE A 180 4.38 21.61 16.10
CA PHE A 180 4.86 20.87 14.92
C PHE A 180 3.83 20.91 13.79
N LEU A 181 2.56 20.60 14.11
CA LEU A 181 1.44 20.62 13.17
C LEU A 181 1.25 22.01 12.56
N PHE A 182 1.09 23.06 13.35
CA PHE A 182 0.81 24.41 12.81
C PHE A 182 1.99 25.01 12.02
N GLY A 183 3.23 24.64 12.35
CA GLY A 183 4.41 25.05 11.58
C GLY A 183 4.55 24.38 10.20
N LEU A 184 3.91 23.21 9.99
CA LEU A 184 4.07 22.40 8.77
C LEU A 184 2.78 22.20 7.96
N VAL A 185 1.58 22.38 8.54
CA VAL A 185 0.30 22.34 7.82
C VAL A 185 0.25 23.31 6.62
N PRO A 186 0.74 24.57 6.70
CA PRO A 186 0.76 25.46 5.53
C PRO A 186 1.60 24.91 4.37
N ALA A 187 2.78 24.38 4.68
CA ALA A 187 3.65 23.73 3.70
C ALA A 187 3.01 22.47 3.11
N MET A 188 2.39 21.62 3.93
CA MET A 188 1.69 20.41 3.50
C MET A 188 0.50 20.71 2.59
N LEU A 189 -0.38 21.65 2.97
CA LEU A 189 -1.57 21.99 2.16
C LEU A 189 -1.18 22.51 0.77
N VAL A 190 -0.25 23.47 0.70
CA VAL A 190 0.22 23.99 -0.59
C VAL A 190 1.03 22.92 -1.35
N GLY A 191 1.87 22.15 -0.67
CA GLY A 191 2.65 21.07 -1.26
C GLY A 191 1.80 19.98 -1.90
N VAL A 192 0.68 19.59 -1.28
CA VAL A 192 -0.29 18.63 -1.84
C VAL A 192 -1.00 19.22 -3.07
N LEU A 193 -1.42 20.49 -3.01
CA LEU A 193 -2.05 21.18 -4.15
C LEU A 193 -1.09 21.29 -5.34
N VAL A 194 0.18 21.64 -5.09
CA VAL A 194 1.24 21.71 -6.11
C VAL A 194 1.56 20.33 -6.68
N ASN A 195 1.73 19.32 -5.84
CA ASN A 195 1.98 17.94 -6.29
C ASN A 195 0.82 17.43 -7.16
N ALA A 196 -0.43 17.69 -6.75
CA ALA A 196 -1.62 17.36 -7.54
C ALA A 196 -1.66 18.12 -8.88
N ALA A 197 -1.28 19.40 -8.90
CA ALA A 197 -1.19 20.19 -10.13
C ALA A 197 -0.11 19.66 -11.09
N ILE A 198 1.08 19.32 -10.58
CA ILE A 198 2.16 18.72 -11.39
C ILE A 198 1.71 17.36 -11.96
N LEU A 199 1.07 16.52 -11.15
CA LEU A 199 0.50 15.24 -11.59
C LEU A 199 -0.58 15.42 -12.67
N LEU A 200 -1.51 16.36 -12.47
CA LEU A 200 -2.58 16.66 -13.43
C LEU A 200 -2.02 17.20 -14.76
N CYS A 201 -1.01 18.07 -14.72
CA CYS A 201 -0.35 18.57 -15.93
C CYS A 201 0.45 17.47 -16.66
N TYR A 202 1.25 16.69 -15.92
CA TYR A 202 2.09 15.63 -16.48
C TYR A 202 1.27 14.52 -17.15
N TYR A 203 0.16 14.11 -16.53
CA TYR A 203 -0.74 13.08 -17.06
C TYR A 203 -1.97 13.66 -17.78
N TRP A 204 -1.99 14.95 -18.14
CA TRP A 204 -3.20 15.63 -18.66
C TRP A 204 -3.83 14.94 -19.86
N LYS A 205 -3.02 14.59 -20.86
CA LYS A 205 -3.49 13.93 -22.10
C LYS A 205 -4.05 12.54 -21.80
N LEU A 206 -3.31 11.75 -21.01
CA LEU A 206 -3.68 10.40 -20.59
C LEU A 206 -5.03 10.38 -19.83
N LEU A 207 -5.25 11.36 -18.96
CA LEU A 207 -6.46 11.50 -18.14
C LEU A 207 -7.62 12.24 -18.83
N SER A 208 -7.48 12.58 -20.12
CA SER A 208 -8.55 13.16 -20.96
C SER A 208 -9.05 12.13 -21.98
N SER A 209 -8.11 11.43 -22.64
CA SER A 209 -8.35 10.61 -23.84
C SER A 209 -9.36 9.46 -23.68
N GLU A 210 -9.70 9.06 -22.47
CA GLU A 210 -10.52 7.86 -22.21
C GLU A 210 -12.01 8.21 -22.06
N LYS A 211 -12.32 9.36 -21.44
CA LYS A 211 -13.72 9.79 -21.24
C LYS A 211 -14.24 10.69 -22.37
N ASP A 212 -13.35 11.49 -22.97
CA ASP A 212 -13.72 12.34 -24.09
C ASP A 212 -14.02 11.52 -25.36
N VAL A 213 -13.46 10.32 -25.51
CA VAL A 213 -13.74 9.42 -26.65
C VAL A 213 -15.10 8.72 -26.49
N GLU A 214 -15.43 8.10 -25.35
CA GLU A 214 -16.76 7.49 -25.15
C GLU A 214 -17.88 8.55 -25.25
N VAL A 215 -17.69 9.74 -24.68
CA VAL A 215 -18.70 10.80 -24.72
C VAL A 215 -18.81 11.43 -26.11
N ALA A 216 -17.70 11.66 -26.84
CA ALA A 216 -17.77 12.17 -28.21
C ALA A 216 -18.24 11.12 -29.22
N GLN A 217 -18.02 9.82 -28.97
CA GLN A 217 -18.57 8.75 -29.79
C GLN A 217 -20.08 8.62 -29.55
N ALA A 218 -20.54 8.53 -28.30
CA ALA A 218 -21.97 8.53 -27.99
C ALA A 218 -22.69 9.79 -28.52
N ALA A 219 -22.07 10.97 -28.43
CA ALA A 219 -22.62 12.19 -29.02
C ALA A 219 -22.67 12.13 -30.55
N LYS A 220 -21.65 11.58 -31.23
CA LYS A 220 -21.67 11.36 -32.69
C LYS A 220 -22.71 10.33 -33.11
N ASP A 221 -22.87 9.26 -32.34
CA ASP A 221 -23.82 8.18 -32.64
C ASP A 221 -25.26 8.71 -32.50
N MET A 222 -25.55 9.54 -31.47
CA MET A 222 -26.84 10.21 -31.33
C MET A 222 -27.10 11.26 -32.44
N ILE A 223 -26.09 12.06 -32.82
CA ILE A 223 -26.20 13.00 -33.94
C ILE A 223 -26.42 12.25 -35.27
N ALA A 224 -25.77 11.10 -35.46
CA ALA A 224 -25.95 10.27 -36.64
C ALA A 224 -27.36 9.63 -36.72
N GLU A 225 -27.97 9.25 -35.59
CA GLU A 225 -29.37 8.83 -35.59
C GLU A 225 -30.34 9.99 -35.88
N GLU A 226 -30.10 11.21 -35.36
CA GLU A 226 -30.89 12.39 -35.72
C GLU A 226 -30.80 12.70 -37.23
N ASP A 227 -29.60 12.76 -37.81
CA ASP A 227 -29.40 13.01 -39.25
C ASP A 227 -29.96 11.89 -40.16
N VAL A 228 -30.03 10.64 -39.68
CA VAL A 228 -30.66 9.53 -40.42
C VAL A 228 -32.19 9.60 -40.37
N THR A 229 -32.79 10.20 -39.33
CA THR A 229 -34.24 10.40 -39.24
C THR A 229 -34.75 11.64 -39.98
N SER A 230 -33.92 12.67 -40.18
CA SER A 230 -34.32 13.94 -40.79
C SER A 230 -34.55 13.88 -42.32
N HIS A 231 -34.05 12.86 -43.00
CA HIS A 231 -34.01 12.76 -44.47
C HIS A 231 -35.00 11.77 -45.11
N ARG A 232 -36.10 11.43 -44.44
CA ARG A 232 -37.21 10.66 -45.05
C ARG A 232 -38.53 11.44 -45.04
N PHE A 233 -39.22 11.39 -46.19
CA PHE A 233 -40.36 12.25 -46.59
C PHE A 233 -39.95 13.71 -46.88
N SER A 234 -40.58 14.43 -47.82
CA SER A 234 -41.82 14.17 -48.56
C SER A 234 -41.63 14.40 -50.08
N PRO A 235 -42.61 14.05 -50.94
CA PRO A 235 -43.58 15.10 -51.30
C PRO A 235 -45.05 14.65 -51.42
N ALA A 236 -45.93 15.52 -50.90
CA ALA A 236 -47.25 15.95 -51.39
C ALA A 236 -48.24 14.94 -52.02
N THR A 237 -49.47 14.93 -51.48
CA THR A 237 -50.69 15.41 -52.16
C THR A 237 -51.82 15.65 -51.14
N MET A 238 -52.63 16.70 -51.32
CA MET A 238 -53.82 16.96 -50.49
C MET A 238 -55.09 16.38 -51.15
N SER A 239 -55.99 15.78 -50.38
CA SER A 239 -57.44 16.04 -50.46
C SER A 239 -58.27 15.30 -49.39
N HIS A 240 -59.35 15.98 -48.95
CA HIS A 240 -60.57 15.48 -48.31
C HIS A 240 -60.55 14.49 -47.12
N LEU A 241 -61.15 14.95 -46.00
CA LEU A 241 -61.92 14.08 -45.11
C LEU A 241 -63.15 13.52 -45.87
N GLY A 242 -63.51 12.24 -45.66
CA GLY A 242 -64.78 11.71 -46.15
C GLY A 242 -65.06 10.22 -45.95
N SER A 243 -65.74 9.89 -44.85
CA SER A 243 -66.73 8.78 -44.74
C SER A 243 -66.31 7.30 -44.56
N MET A 244 -67.17 6.61 -43.79
CA MET A 244 -67.59 5.18 -43.83
C MET A 244 -66.60 4.01 -43.65
N ASN A 245 -66.71 3.38 -42.46
CA ASN A 245 -67.26 2.02 -42.19
C ASN A 245 -66.84 0.75 -42.97
N SER A 246 -67.17 -0.40 -42.35
CA SER A 246 -67.06 -1.81 -42.85
C SER A 246 -65.61 -2.33 -42.92
N GLN A 247 -65.27 -3.57 -42.53
CA GLN A 247 -65.76 -4.89 -42.98
C GLN A 247 -65.45 -5.13 -44.49
N ASP A 248 -64.86 -6.23 -44.95
CA ASP A 248 -64.73 -7.55 -44.32
C ASP A 248 -63.54 -8.42 -44.81
N TRP A 249 -63.45 -9.59 -44.18
CA TRP A 249 -62.71 -10.84 -44.45
C TRP A 249 -62.22 -11.24 -45.86
N ASN A 250 -61.06 -11.91 -45.85
CA ASN A 250 -60.60 -13.11 -46.61
C ASN A 250 -61.09 -13.45 -48.04
N SER A 251 -60.14 -13.54 -48.98
CA SER A 251 -59.85 -14.72 -49.85
C SER A 251 -58.49 -14.49 -50.56
N MET A 252 -57.50 -15.38 -50.58
CA MET A 252 -57.39 -16.76 -51.12
C MET A 252 -57.36 -16.81 -52.66
N ILE A 253 -56.20 -17.18 -53.25
CA ILE A 253 -55.99 -17.91 -54.53
C ILE A 253 -54.49 -18.24 -54.72
N GLU A 254 -54.15 -19.22 -55.57
CA GLU A 254 -52.85 -19.91 -55.65
C GLU A 254 -52.07 -19.68 -56.99
N SER A 255 -50.93 -20.39 -57.14
CA SER A 255 -50.31 -20.89 -58.39
C SER A 255 -49.32 -20.04 -59.25
N ILE A 256 -48.01 -20.20 -58.95
CA ILE A 256 -46.97 -20.91 -59.77
C ILE A 256 -47.30 -21.10 -61.29
N PRO A 257 -46.43 -20.70 -62.26
CA PRO A 257 -45.31 -21.58 -62.67
C PRO A 257 -43.98 -21.00 -63.29
N GLN A 258 -42.86 -21.62 -62.88
CA GLN A 258 -41.69 -22.16 -63.64
C GLN A 258 -41.05 -21.49 -64.90
N SER A 259 -39.74 -21.20 -64.76
CA SER A 259 -38.62 -21.60 -65.70
C SER A 259 -38.49 -20.85 -67.07
N PRO A 260 -37.40 -20.99 -67.89
CA PRO A 260 -36.31 -21.98 -67.92
C PRO A 260 -34.86 -21.41 -67.86
N SER A 261 -33.87 -22.12 -68.43
CA SER A 261 -32.42 -22.11 -68.11
C SER A 261 -31.47 -22.07 -69.34
N ILE A 262 -30.14 -22.31 -69.14
CA ILE A 262 -29.04 -22.52 -70.13
C ILE A 262 -28.46 -21.20 -70.72
N ASN A 263 -27.14 -20.90 -70.82
CA ASN A 263 -25.83 -21.41 -70.30
C ASN A 263 -24.76 -20.26 -70.41
N GLY A 264 -23.48 -20.33 -69.98
CA GLY A 264 -22.74 -21.33 -69.18
C GLY A 264 -21.37 -21.78 -69.76
N GLU A 265 -20.24 -21.13 -69.40
CA GLU A 265 -18.85 -21.54 -69.78
C GLU A 265 -17.77 -21.24 -68.70
N PHE A 266 -16.68 -22.05 -68.69
CA PHE A 266 -15.33 -22.01 -68.03
C PHE A 266 -15.03 -21.13 -66.77
N GLY A 267 -14.22 -21.56 -65.77
CA GLY A 267 -13.57 -22.86 -65.50
C GLY A 267 -12.54 -22.87 -64.33
N HIS A 268 -12.27 -24.10 -63.81
CA HIS A 268 -11.26 -24.63 -62.84
C HIS A 268 -11.74 -24.96 -61.40
N VAL A 269 -11.56 -26.16 -60.77
CA VAL A 269 -10.48 -27.21 -60.66
C VAL A 269 -9.46 -26.90 -59.56
N GLU A 270 -9.13 -27.74 -58.55
CA GLU A 270 -9.74 -28.96 -57.92
C GLU A 270 -9.26 -28.99 -56.43
N THR A 271 -10.02 -29.36 -55.38
CA THR A 271 -10.43 -30.70 -54.84
C THR A 271 -9.34 -31.69 -54.37
N LEU A 272 -9.47 -32.17 -53.11
CA LEU A 272 -8.96 -33.40 -52.40
C LEU A 272 -8.64 -33.04 -50.92
N ARG A 273 -9.01 -33.73 -49.82
CA ARG A 273 -9.69 -35.01 -49.47
C ARG A 273 -8.84 -36.32 -49.49
N ASN A 274 -8.40 -36.80 -48.31
CA ASN A 274 -8.79 -38.15 -47.80
C ASN A 274 -8.41 -38.50 -46.34
N ARG A 275 -8.89 -39.66 -45.86
CA ARG A 275 -8.61 -40.36 -44.57
C ARG A 275 -7.70 -41.59 -44.78
N VAL A 276 -7.16 -42.16 -43.67
CA VAL A 276 -6.95 -43.59 -43.27
C VAL A 276 -5.92 -43.60 -42.11
N SER A 277 -5.95 -44.34 -40.98
CA SER A 277 -6.54 -45.62 -40.48
C SER A 277 -5.56 -46.82 -40.42
N TYR A 278 -5.77 -47.73 -39.44
CA TYR A 278 -4.95 -48.93 -39.04
C TYR A 278 -3.64 -48.65 -38.27
N SER A 279 -3.09 -49.57 -37.44
CA SER A 279 -3.70 -50.51 -36.45
C SER A 279 -2.65 -51.03 -35.45
N GLU A 280 -3.05 -51.94 -34.56
CA GLU A 280 -2.27 -52.53 -33.45
C GLU A 280 -0.88 -53.10 -33.79
N ASN A 281 0.03 -53.09 -32.79
CA ASN A 281 0.45 -54.35 -32.16
C ASN A 281 1.14 -54.20 -30.79
N ASP A 282 1.24 -55.33 -30.09
CA ASP A 282 1.38 -55.51 -28.63
C ASP A 282 2.83 -55.91 -28.21
N ILE A 283 3.00 -56.39 -26.96
CA ILE A 283 4.12 -57.19 -26.38
C ILE A 283 5.22 -56.45 -25.58
N ARG A 284 5.35 -56.84 -24.31
CA ARG A 284 6.57 -56.75 -23.45
C ARG A 284 7.31 -58.11 -23.49
N PRO A 285 8.64 -58.21 -23.25
CA PRO A 285 9.08 -58.63 -21.90
C PRO A 285 10.53 -58.27 -21.41
N ALA A 286 10.64 -58.08 -20.09
CA ALA A 286 11.59 -58.72 -19.13
C ALA A 286 13.14 -58.53 -19.11
N THR A 287 13.61 -58.10 -17.91
CA THR A 287 14.69 -58.66 -17.03
C THR A 287 16.20 -58.63 -17.34
N SER A 288 16.94 -57.97 -16.43
CA SER A 288 17.93 -58.55 -15.46
C SER A 288 18.31 -57.45 -14.43
N ALA A 289 18.27 -57.57 -13.09
CA ALA A 289 18.80 -58.55 -12.10
C ALA A 289 20.29 -58.28 -11.72
N GLY A 290 20.76 -58.32 -10.45
CA GLY A 290 20.12 -58.39 -9.11
C GLY A 290 20.44 -57.12 -8.28
N THR A 291 20.49 -57.06 -6.94
CA THR A 291 20.32 -57.99 -5.78
C THR A 291 20.14 -57.07 -4.52
N GLU A 292 19.86 -57.43 -3.26
CA GLU A 292 19.71 -58.68 -2.49
C GLU A 292 18.62 -58.53 -1.38
N SER A 293 18.78 -59.04 -0.14
CA SER A 293 17.66 -59.12 0.84
C SER A 293 18.01 -59.15 2.35
N ALA A 294 17.21 -58.41 3.13
CA ALA A 294 16.74 -58.58 4.53
C ALA A 294 17.61 -59.18 5.67
N LYS A 295 17.64 -58.47 6.83
CA LYS A 295 17.50 -58.93 8.26
C LYS A 295 17.52 -57.69 9.21
N VAL A 296 16.89 -57.57 10.39
CA VAL A 296 16.46 -58.47 11.52
C VAL A 296 17.57 -58.65 12.59
N SER A 297 17.40 -58.37 13.90
CA SER A 297 16.29 -57.73 14.67
C SER A 297 16.61 -57.53 16.19
N ASN A 298 15.74 -56.81 16.92
CA ASN A 298 15.29 -57.05 18.32
C ASN A 298 15.96 -56.40 19.57
N ALA A 299 15.16 -56.44 20.66
CA ALA A 299 15.43 -56.21 22.10
C ALA A 299 15.26 -54.75 22.61
N SER A 300 14.69 -54.48 23.80
CA SER A 300 14.43 -55.37 24.97
C SER A 300 13.19 -54.95 25.82
N LYS A 301 12.50 -55.94 26.43
CA LYS A 301 12.09 -56.06 27.88
C LYS A 301 11.27 -54.93 28.59
N GLU A 302 10.35 -55.13 29.57
CA GLU A 302 9.73 -56.27 30.32
C GLU A 302 8.21 -55.95 30.53
N LEU A 303 7.23 -56.88 30.43
CA LEU A 303 6.75 -57.95 31.36
C LEU A 303 5.78 -57.48 32.49
N GLY A 304 4.59 -58.11 32.58
CA GLY A 304 3.74 -58.14 33.79
C GLY A 304 2.26 -57.71 33.63
N GLY A 305 1.31 -58.58 34.02
CA GLY A 305 -0.13 -58.25 34.14
C GLY A 305 -1.08 -59.33 33.59
N VAL A 306 -2.03 -59.83 34.40
CA VAL A 306 -2.96 -60.94 34.05
C VAL A 306 -4.41 -60.55 34.35
N GLY A 307 -5.35 -60.90 33.46
CA GLY A 307 -6.76 -61.14 33.84
C GLY A 307 -7.85 -60.70 32.83
N GLY A 308 -8.83 -61.58 32.58
CA GLY A 308 -10.20 -61.18 32.23
C GLY A 308 -10.70 -61.33 30.78
N ILE A 309 -11.47 -62.40 30.53
CA ILE A 309 -12.36 -62.69 29.37
C ILE A 309 -13.70 -63.19 30.00
N PRO A 310 -14.94 -63.09 29.43
CA PRO A 310 -15.34 -62.83 28.03
C PRO A 310 -16.48 -61.81 27.75
N GLN A 311 -16.40 -61.21 26.56
CA GLN A 311 -17.39 -61.23 25.45
C GLN A 311 -18.84 -61.76 25.65
N ARG A 312 -19.82 -60.96 25.20
CA ARG A 312 -21.17 -61.31 24.67
C ARG A 312 -21.67 -60.13 23.82
N ARG A 313 -22.50 -60.28 22.77
CA ARG A 313 -22.86 -61.41 21.89
C ARG A 313 -23.35 -60.80 20.56
N GLU A 314 -23.22 -61.52 19.45
CA GLU A 314 -23.77 -61.12 18.15
C GLU A 314 -25.31 -61.18 18.11
N GLU A 315 -25.91 -60.40 17.21
CA GLU A 315 -26.96 -60.86 16.29
C GLU A 315 -27.06 -59.88 15.11
N GLY A 316 -27.45 -60.35 13.92
CA GLY A 316 -27.43 -59.55 12.69
C GLY A 316 -28.56 -59.90 11.73
N ALA A 317 -28.87 -58.99 10.80
CA ALA A 317 -29.93 -59.16 9.81
C ALA A 317 -29.43 -58.83 8.38
N SER A 318 -29.82 -59.65 7.41
CA SER A 318 -29.40 -59.56 6.01
C SER A 318 -30.52 -58.98 5.13
N GLY A 319 -30.17 -58.12 4.16
CA GLY A 319 -31.12 -57.54 3.20
C GLY A 319 -30.46 -57.31 1.84
N ARG A 320 -30.86 -58.08 0.81
CA ARG A 320 -30.29 -58.01 -0.54
C ARG A 320 -30.67 -56.70 -1.25
N ARG A 321 -29.70 -56.05 -1.90
CA ARG A 321 -29.92 -54.92 -2.81
C ARG A 321 -30.16 -55.45 -4.23
N TYR A 322 -31.37 -55.24 -4.77
CA TYR A 322 -31.70 -55.52 -6.18
C TYR A 322 -31.29 -54.33 -7.09
N VAL A 323 -31.06 -54.61 -8.37
CA VAL A 323 -30.75 -53.60 -9.40
C VAL A 323 -31.82 -53.65 -10.50
N ARG A 324 -32.43 -52.51 -10.82
CA ARG A 324 -33.04 -52.25 -12.15
C ARG A 324 -33.16 -50.74 -12.40
N ASN A 325 -33.07 -50.35 -13.67
CA ASN A 325 -33.02 -48.96 -14.13
C ASN A 325 -34.39 -48.25 -14.08
N GLY A 326 -34.34 -46.92 -13.91
CA GLY A 326 -35.44 -46.00 -14.18
C GLY A 326 -34.88 -44.60 -14.46
N SER A 327 -35.01 -44.11 -15.70
CA SER A 327 -34.68 -42.72 -16.07
C SER A 327 -35.86 -41.78 -15.77
N TRP A 328 -35.73 -40.51 -16.15
CA TRP A 328 -36.77 -39.46 -16.13
C TRP A 328 -37.12 -38.83 -14.77
N MET A 329 -36.20 -38.02 -14.22
CA MET A 329 -36.54 -36.69 -13.67
C MET A 329 -35.27 -35.85 -13.36
N SER A 330 -34.46 -35.60 -14.39
CA SER A 330 -33.47 -34.50 -14.38
C SER A 330 -34.06 -33.32 -15.16
N GLY A 331 -34.02 -32.11 -14.59
CA GLY A 331 -34.59 -30.91 -15.25
C GLY A 331 -35.33 -29.91 -14.35
N MET A 332 -35.32 -30.06 -13.01
CA MET A 332 -36.11 -29.17 -12.13
C MET A 332 -35.45 -28.87 -10.77
N LYS A 333 -34.10 -28.85 -10.69
CA LYS A 333 -33.36 -28.62 -9.43
C LYS A 333 -32.14 -27.69 -9.49
N GLU A 334 -31.86 -27.04 -10.62
CA GLU A 334 -30.71 -26.11 -10.76
C GLU A 334 -31.11 -24.61 -10.69
N GLY A 335 -32.40 -24.31 -10.46
CA GLY A 335 -32.92 -22.93 -10.50
C GLY A 335 -33.03 -22.19 -9.16
N PHE A 336 -32.58 -22.76 -8.03
CA PHE A 336 -32.97 -22.26 -6.69
C PHE A 336 -31.86 -22.24 -5.61
N SER A 337 -30.57 -22.28 -6.00
CA SER A 337 -29.43 -22.28 -5.06
C SER A 337 -28.81 -20.90 -4.77
N ASN A 338 -29.20 -19.85 -5.49
CA ASN A 338 -28.59 -18.50 -5.40
C ASN A 338 -29.53 -17.42 -4.83
N LEU A 339 -30.57 -17.80 -4.08
CA LEU A 339 -31.33 -16.83 -3.27
C LEU A 339 -30.54 -16.53 -1.99
N SER A 340 -30.11 -15.27 -1.88
CA SER A 340 -29.22 -14.78 -0.84
C SER A 340 -29.76 -15.00 0.58
N LEU A 341 -29.13 -15.94 1.30
CA LEU A 341 -29.11 -15.91 2.76
C LEU A 341 -28.19 -14.76 3.22
N GLU A 342 -28.69 -13.52 3.14
CA GLU A 342 -28.21 -12.48 4.05
C GLU A 342 -28.55 -12.93 5.47
N GLU A 343 -27.55 -13.36 6.23
CA GLU A 343 -27.69 -13.57 7.67
C GLU A 343 -28.13 -12.26 8.31
N LYS A 344 -29.40 -12.18 8.72
CA LYS A 344 -29.92 -11.05 9.50
C LYS A 344 -29.24 -11.05 10.87
N GLU A 345 -28.13 -10.33 10.99
CA GLU A 345 -27.49 -10.03 12.29
C GLU A 345 -28.55 -9.59 13.29
N ILE A 346 -28.61 -10.28 14.43
CA ILE A 346 -29.54 -9.95 15.52
C ILE A 346 -29.29 -8.47 15.90
N PRO A 347 -30.33 -7.62 16.03
CA PRO A 347 -30.15 -6.18 16.21
C PRO A 347 -29.19 -5.81 17.36
N VAL A 348 -29.20 -6.59 18.44
CA VAL A 348 -28.32 -6.43 19.60
C VAL A 348 -26.83 -6.49 19.23
N GLU A 349 -26.42 -7.42 18.35
CA GLU A 349 -25.02 -7.53 17.93
C GLU A 349 -24.61 -6.37 17.00
N ARG A 350 -25.53 -5.90 16.15
CA ARG A 350 -25.31 -4.69 15.34
C ARG A 350 -25.15 -3.44 16.21
N TRP A 351 -25.93 -3.31 17.29
CA TRP A 351 -25.79 -2.22 18.27
C TRP A 351 -24.46 -2.33 19.04
N LYS A 352 -24.08 -3.51 19.55
CA LYS A 352 -22.76 -3.75 20.18
C LYS A 352 -21.61 -3.39 19.23
N ARG A 353 -21.66 -3.87 17.98
CA ARG A 353 -20.68 -3.59 16.91
C ARG A 353 -20.56 -2.09 16.65
N LEU A 354 -21.68 -1.36 16.65
CA LEU A 354 -21.70 0.09 16.47
C LEU A 354 -21.11 0.84 17.68
N LEU A 355 -21.51 0.48 18.90
CA LEU A 355 -20.99 1.09 20.14
C LEU A 355 -19.48 0.89 20.27
N TRP A 356 -18.98 -0.31 19.99
CA TRP A 356 -17.54 -0.61 19.97
C TRP A 356 -16.79 0.27 18.95
N LYS A 357 -17.30 0.41 17.73
CA LYS A 357 -16.70 1.32 16.72
C LYS A 357 -16.68 2.78 17.18
N THR A 358 -17.79 3.27 17.74
CA THR A 358 -17.86 4.62 18.31
C THR A 358 -16.83 4.78 19.44
N GLY A 359 -16.66 3.77 20.29
CA GLY A 359 -15.61 3.73 21.31
C GLY A 359 -14.20 3.85 20.74
N VAL A 360 -13.87 3.07 19.70
CA VAL A 360 -12.58 3.17 18.99
C VAL A 360 -12.32 4.58 18.45
N TYR A 361 -13.34 5.20 17.84
CA TYR A 361 -13.22 6.57 17.33
C TYR A 361 -13.11 7.62 18.43
N VAL A 362 -13.87 7.50 19.54
CA VAL A 362 -13.79 8.41 20.69
C VAL A 362 -12.41 8.35 21.36
N VAL A 363 -11.85 7.15 21.57
CA VAL A 363 -10.49 7.00 22.15
C VAL A 363 -9.42 7.56 21.20
N THR A 364 -9.55 7.32 19.88
CA THR A 364 -8.63 7.89 18.89
C THR A 364 -8.68 9.42 18.85
N ILE A 365 -9.88 10.00 18.86
CA ILE A 365 -10.08 11.46 18.88
C ILE A 365 -9.55 12.04 20.20
N GLY A 366 -9.79 11.37 21.33
CA GLY A 366 -9.23 11.74 22.64
C GLY A 366 -7.70 11.74 22.64
N MET A 367 -7.05 10.76 21.99
CA MET A 367 -5.60 10.75 21.78
C MET A 367 -5.13 11.95 20.96
N LEU A 368 -5.79 12.26 19.84
CA LEU A 368 -5.42 13.40 18.99
C LEU A 368 -5.61 14.74 19.73
N ILE A 369 -6.66 14.88 20.55
CA ILE A 369 -6.87 16.06 21.42
C ILE A 369 -5.77 16.15 22.47
N ALA A 370 -5.42 15.05 23.15
CA ALA A 370 -4.34 15.00 24.13
C ALA A 370 -2.99 15.44 23.52
N LEU A 371 -2.68 14.99 22.31
CA LEU A 371 -1.50 15.41 21.54
C LEU A 371 -1.55 16.91 21.22
N LEU A 372 -2.68 17.42 20.71
CA LEU A 372 -2.88 18.85 20.40
C LEU A 372 -2.75 19.75 21.63
N MET A 373 -3.18 19.28 22.81
CA MET A 373 -3.01 19.95 24.11
C MET A 373 -1.55 19.94 24.61
N GLY A 374 -0.63 19.31 23.90
CA GLY A 374 0.80 19.28 24.25
C GLY A 374 1.17 18.28 25.34
N LEU A 375 0.30 17.30 25.63
CA LEU A 375 0.64 16.21 26.55
C LEU A 375 1.75 15.31 25.96
N ASN A 376 2.43 14.55 26.83
CA ASN A 376 3.55 13.71 26.39
C ASN A 376 3.08 12.67 25.36
N MET A 377 3.62 12.77 24.15
CA MET A 377 3.12 12.04 22.99
C MET A 377 3.13 10.51 23.20
N SER A 378 4.22 9.99 23.78
CA SER A 378 4.39 8.56 24.03
C SER A 378 3.35 8.04 25.03
N TRP A 379 3.22 8.72 26.19
CA TRP A 379 2.22 8.36 27.18
C TRP A 379 0.78 8.49 26.66
N SER A 380 0.47 9.51 25.84
CA SER A 380 -0.85 9.65 25.21
C SER A 380 -1.17 8.49 24.26
N ALA A 381 -0.21 8.06 23.44
CA ALA A 381 -0.40 6.94 22.51
C ALA A 381 -0.47 5.58 23.23
N ILE A 382 0.35 5.35 24.25
CA ILE A 382 0.29 4.13 25.10
C ILE A 382 -1.05 4.07 25.83
N THR A 383 -1.52 5.19 26.40
CA THR A 383 -2.81 5.25 27.11
C THR A 383 -3.98 4.95 26.17
N ALA A 384 -3.96 5.50 24.96
CA ALA A 384 -4.95 5.22 23.93
C ALA A 384 -4.95 3.74 23.50
N ALA A 385 -3.76 3.16 23.26
CA ALA A 385 -3.61 1.74 22.93
C ALA A 385 -4.14 0.83 24.04
N LEU A 386 -3.82 1.11 25.30
CA LEU A 386 -4.32 0.37 26.46
C LEU A 386 -5.84 0.50 26.61
N ALA A 387 -6.39 1.71 26.45
CA ALA A 387 -7.83 1.94 26.51
C ALA A 387 -8.59 1.19 25.40
N LEU A 388 -8.03 1.10 24.19
CA LEU A 388 -8.61 0.31 23.09
C LEU A 388 -8.57 -1.20 23.35
N ILE A 389 -7.47 -1.70 23.94
CA ILE A 389 -7.35 -3.11 24.35
C ILE A 389 -8.40 -3.47 25.41
N VAL A 390 -8.56 -2.62 26.45
CA VAL A 390 -9.59 -2.81 27.48
C VAL A 390 -11.00 -2.74 26.88
N LEU A 391 -11.26 -1.79 25.96
CA LEU A 391 -12.56 -1.59 25.32
C LEU A 391 -12.99 -2.74 24.38
N ASP A 392 -12.07 -3.58 23.89
CA ASP A 392 -12.42 -4.77 23.12
C ASP A 392 -12.97 -5.92 24.00
N PHE A 393 -12.70 -5.89 25.32
CA PHE A 393 -13.08 -6.90 26.32
C PHE A 393 -12.79 -8.36 25.88
N LYS A 394 -11.66 -8.54 25.17
CA LYS A 394 -11.24 -9.79 24.51
C LYS A 394 -9.73 -9.97 24.62
N ASP A 395 -9.22 -11.13 24.19
CA ASP A 395 -7.77 -11.33 24.05
C ASP A 395 -7.19 -10.29 23.08
N ALA A 396 -6.12 -9.60 23.52
CA ALA A 396 -5.43 -8.57 22.76
C ALA A 396 -4.60 -9.15 21.60
N ARG A 397 -4.28 -10.46 21.60
CA ARG A 397 -3.41 -11.12 20.60
C ARG A 397 -3.73 -10.74 19.15
N PRO A 398 -4.97 -10.79 18.64
CA PRO A 398 -5.25 -10.48 17.23
C PRO A 398 -5.06 -8.99 16.85
N SER A 399 -5.01 -8.09 17.83
CA SER A 399 -4.63 -6.68 17.63
C SER A 399 -3.11 -6.50 17.74
N LEU A 400 -2.46 -7.22 18.65
CA LEU A 400 -1.02 -7.16 18.88
C LEU A 400 -0.23 -7.85 17.75
N GLU A 401 -0.74 -8.92 17.16
CA GLU A 401 -0.16 -9.60 15.98
C GLU A 401 -0.08 -8.70 14.74
N LYS A 402 -0.85 -7.60 14.70
CA LYS A 402 -0.76 -6.56 13.66
C LYS A 402 0.33 -5.51 13.91
N VAL A 403 0.92 -5.48 15.11
CA VAL A 403 1.99 -4.53 15.46
C VAL A 403 3.29 -4.97 14.80
N SER A 404 3.99 -4.04 14.14
CA SER A 404 5.26 -4.32 13.48
C SER A 404 6.41 -4.36 14.50
N TYR A 405 6.50 -5.43 15.29
CA TYR A 405 7.60 -5.67 16.22
C TYR A 405 8.96 -5.63 15.52
N SER A 406 9.04 -6.13 14.28
CA SER A 406 10.23 -6.03 13.42
C SER A 406 10.66 -4.58 13.14
N LEU A 407 9.73 -3.62 13.15
CA LEU A 407 10.06 -2.20 13.04
C LEU A 407 10.59 -1.64 14.37
N LEU A 408 9.96 -1.97 15.51
CA LEU A 408 10.46 -1.55 16.83
C LEU A 408 11.90 -2.03 17.08
N ILE A 409 12.19 -3.30 16.77
CA ILE A 409 13.53 -3.90 16.86
C ILE A 409 14.51 -3.20 15.89
N PHE A 410 14.05 -2.83 14.69
CA PHE A 410 14.84 -2.07 13.72
C PHE A 410 15.21 -0.67 14.24
N PHE A 411 14.33 0.01 14.98
CA PHE A 411 14.65 1.29 15.64
C PHE A 411 15.66 1.13 16.76
N CYS A 412 15.54 0.09 17.62
CA CYS A 412 16.55 -0.19 18.65
C CYS A 412 17.95 -0.33 18.06
N GLY A 413 18.12 -1.18 17.03
CA GLY A 413 19.41 -1.35 16.35
C GLY A 413 19.91 -0.07 15.65
N MET A 414 19.01 0.74 15.11
CA MET A 414 19.36 1.97 14.40
C MET A 414 19.89 3.02 15.38
N PHE A 415 19.23 3.23 16.52
CA PHE A 415 19.69 4.22 17.50
C PHE A 415 21.09 3.87 18.02
N ILE A 416 21.33 2.61 18.38
CA ILE A 416 22.65 2.11 18.78
C ILE A 416 23.70 2.35 17.67
N THR A 417 23.36 2.02 16.43
CA THR A 417 24.30 2.14 15.31
C THR A 417 24.61 3.60 14.96
N VAL A 418 23.62 4.49 15.04
CA VAL A 418 23.79 5.92 14.72
C VAL A 418 24.49 6.67 15.87
N ASP A 419 24.24 6.34 17.13
CA ASP A 419 25.04 6.86 18.26
C ASP A 419 26.51 6.42 18.15
N GLY A 420 26.76 5.13 17.88
CA GLY A 420 28.11 4.63 17.67
C GLY A 420 28.83 5.27 16.49
N PHE A 421 28.12 5.53 15.38
CA PHE A 421 28.71 6.26 14.26
C PHE A 421 28.94 7.75 14.57
N ASN A 422 28.04 8.40 15.31
CA ASN A 422 28.25 9.76 15.82
C ASN A 422 29.53 9.87 16.68
N LYS A 423 29.78 8.87 17.55
CA LYS A 423 30.96 8.78 18.41
C LYS A 423 32.28 8.50 17.67
N THR A 424 32.27 8.26 16.34
CA THR A 424 33.51 8.25 15.53
C THR A 424 34.07 9.64 15.27
N GLY A 425 33.22 10.68 15.31
CA GLY A 425 33.55 12.04 14.88
C GLY A 425 33.30 12.32 13.39
N ILE A 426 33.12 11.31 12.52
CA ILE A 426 32.90 11.52 11.07
C ILE A 426 31.70 12.45 10.79
N PRO A 427 30.51 12.28 11.39
CA PRO A 427 29.37 13.16 11.13
C PRO A 427 29.61 14.59 11.64
N SER A 428 30.49 14.78 12.63
CA SER A 428 30.93 16.10 13.07
C SER A 428 31.90 16.72 12.07
N ALA A 429 32.91 16.00 11.57
CA ALA A 429 33.84 16.53 10.58
C ALA A 429 33.16 16.91 9.25
N LEU A 430 32.17 16.12 8.81
CA LEU A 430 31.34 16.45 7.64
C LEU A 430 30.45 17.69 7.88
N TRP A 431 29.96 17.87 9.09
CA TRP A 431 29.18 19.05 9.47
C TRP A 431 30.06 20.31 9.60
N ASP A 432 31.22 20.20 10.28
CA ASP A 432 32.18 21.30 10.48
C ASP A 432 32.65 21.90 9.12
N TRP A 433 32.69 21.10 8.04
CA TRP A 433 32.94 21.54 6.66
C TRP A 433 31.72 22.15 5.94
N MET A 434 30.53 21.63 6.21
CA MET A 434 29.28 22.00 5.54
C MET A 434 28.65 23.27 6.13
N GLU A 435 28.73 23.44 7.46
CA GLU A 435 28.01 24.47 8.21
C GLU A 435 28.16 25.88 7.62
N PRO A 436 29.35 26.36 7.21
CA PRO A 436 29.51 27.71 6.65
C PRO A 436 28.62 27.99 5.42
N TYR A 437 28.20 26.94 4.72
CA TYR A 437 27.36 27.03 3.52
C TYR A 437 25.88 26.68 3.78
N SER A 438 25.55 26.09 4.93
CA SER A 438 24.24 25.51 5.24
C SER A 438 23.52 26.19 6.41
N ARG A 439 23.90 27.43 6.74
CA ARG A 439 23.27 28.21 7.82
C ARG A 439 21.85 28.64 7.45
N ILE A 440 20.98 28.73 8.44
CA ILE A 440 19.57 29.12 8.23
C ILE A 440 19.32 30.63 8.38
N ASP A 441 20.40 31.42 8.48
CA ASP A 441 20.41 32.89 8.44
C ASP A 441 20.00 33.45 7.07
N SER A 442 20.13 32.65 6.01
CA SER A 442 20.01 33.07 4.63
C SER A 442 19.23 32.05 3.80
N ALA A 443 18.46 32.54 2.81
CA ALA A 443 17.70 31.67 1.90
C ALA A 443 18.62 30.72 1.11
N GLY A 444 19.85 31.15 0.80
CA GLY A 444 20.88 30.32 0.18
C GLY A 444 21.30 29.15 1.07
N GLY A 445 21.63 29.41 2.34
CA GLY A 445 22.04 28.34 3.26
C GLY A 445 20.90 27.39 3.63
N ILE A 446 19.65 27.87 3.73
CA ILE A 446 18.46 27.00 3.83
C ILE A 446 18.34 26.08 2.61
N ALA A 447 18.59 26.58 1.39
CA ALA A 447 18.54 25.78 0.17
C ALA A 447 19.67 24.74 0.11
N VAL A 448 20.91 25.10 0.50
CA VAL A 448 22.05 24.16 0.60
C VAL A 448 21.77 23.08 1.65
N LEU A 449 21.32 23.44 2.85
CA LEU A 449 20.94 22.50 3.91
C LEU A 449 19.88 21.52 3.41
N SER A 450 18.85 22.03 2.73
CA SER A 450 17.75 21.22 2.20
C SER A 450 18.20 20.30 1.07
N LEU A 451 19.14 20.74 0.22
CA LEU A 451 19.75 19.90 -0.82
C LEU A 451 20.59 18.76 -0.21
N VAL A 452 21.35 19.04 0.86
CA VAL A 452 22.07 17.99 1.60
C VAL A 452 21.08 17.00 2.21
N ILE A 453 20.01 17.46 2.86
CA ILE A 453 18.98 16.59 3.44
C ILE A 453 18.28 15.76 2.35
N LEU A 454 18.00 16.34 1.17
CA LEU A 454 17.42 15.66 0.01
C LEU A 454 18.28 14.47 -0.47
N ILE A 455 19.58 14.74 -0.66
CA ILE A 455 20.56 13.73 -1.09
C ILE A 455 20.73 12.68 0.02
N LEU A 456 21.01 13.10 1.25
CA LEU A 456 21.31 12.19 2.34
C LEU A 456 20.09 11.33 2.72
N SER A 457 18.86 11.84 2.62
CA SER A 457 17.64 11.02 2.84
C SER A 457 17.47 9.94 1.77
N ASN A 458 17.82 10.20 0.51
CA ASN A 458 17.78 9.19 -0.56
C ASN A 458 18.95 8.19 -0.51
N VAL A 459 20.08 8.57 0.10
CA VAL A 459 21.25 7.69 0.28
C VAL A 459 21.13 6.88 1.57
N ALA A 460 20.97 7.54 2.72
CA ALA A 460 21.02 6.97 4.07
C ALA A 460 19.64 6.60 4.66
N SER A 461 18.55 6.79 3.91
CA SER A 461 17.16 6.82 4.43
C SER A 461 16.88 8.01 5.37
N ASN A 462 15.60 8.38 5.48
CA ASN A 462 15.16 9.57 6.19
C ASN A 462 15.54 9.55 7.69
N VAL A 463 15.35 8.41 8.37
CA VAL A 463 15.59 8.31 9.83
C VAL A 463 17.07 8.44 10.20
N PRO A 464 18.03 7.69 9.60
CA PRO A 464 19.45 7.92 9.88
C PRO A 464 19.90 9.34 9.53
N THR A 465 19.37 9.92 8.44
CA THR A 465 19.64 11.32 8.06
C THR A 465 19.26 12.30 9.17
N VAL A 466 18.06 12.14 9.75
CA VAL A 466 17.59 12.93 10.89
C VAL A 466 18.48 12.74 12.12
N LEU A 467 18.82 11.50 12.48
CA LEU A 467 19.63 11.17 13.65
C LEU A 467 21.09 11.64 13.53
N LEU A 468 21.60 11.86 12.31
CA LEU A 468 22.96 12.37 12.06
C LEU A 468 23.01 13.90 11.97
N LEU A 469 22.00 14.53 11.37
CA LEU A 469 22.00 16.00 11.18
C LEU A 469 21.31 16.76 12.31
N GLY A 470 20.25 16.22 12.92
CA GLY A 470 19.30 16.97 13.76
C GLY A 470 19.92 17.80 14.88
N THR A 471 20.76 17.18 15.71
CA THR A 471 21.42 17.87 16.84
C THR A 471 22.40 18.95 16.38
N ARG A 472 23.03 18.80 15.21
CA ARG A 472 24.00 19.75 14.65
C ARG A 472 23.32 20.93 13.95
N VAL A 473 22.28 20.63 13.16
CA VAL A 473 21.35 21.60 12.59
C VAL A 473 20.73 22.48 13.69
N ALA A 474 20.28 21.87 14.80
CA ALA A 474 19.76 22.58 15.96
C ALA A 474 20.82 23.41 16.70
N ALA A 475 22.05 22.93 16.84
CA ALA A 475 23.15 23.66 17.48
C ALA A 475 23.58 24.90 16.68
N SER A 476 23.73 24.77 15.36
CA SER A 476 24.03 25.91 14.48
C SER A 476 22.88 26.92 14.47
N ALA A 477 21.62 26.46 14.42
CA ALA A 477 20.45 27.32 14.57
C ALA A 477 20.42 28.09 15.91
N ALA A 478 20.82 27.44 17.02
CA ALA A 478 20.88 28.07 18.34
C ALA A 478 21.93 29.18 18.44
N SER A 479 22.98 29.16 17.58
CA SER A 479 23.94 30.26 17.48
C SER A 479 23.37 31.53 16.82
N ILE A 480 22.25 31.39 16.09
CA ILE A 480 21.53 32.50 15.44
C ILE A 480 20.42 33.01 16.36
N SER A 481 19.45 32.15 16.73
CA SER A 481 18.48 32.44 17.79
C SER A 481 17.71 31.20 18.24
N LEU A 482 17.14 31.25 19.46
CA LEU A 482 16.28 30.18 19.99
C LEU A 482 15.00 29.94 19.17
N ALA A 483 14.50 30.96 18.45
CA ALA A 483 13.34 30.81 17.57
C ALA A 483 13.68 29.98 16.32
N GLU A 484 14.84 30.26 15.72
CA GLU A 484 15.33 29.55 14.53
C GLU A 484 15.64 28.07 14.82
N VAL A 485 15.89 27.67 16.08
CA VAL A 485 15.98 26.24 16.47
C VAL A 485 14.69 25.49 16.14
N THR A 486 13.50 26.09 16.37
CA THR A 486 12.23 25.44 15.97
C THR A 486 12.21 25.24 14.46
N LYS A 487 12.50 26.30 13.71
CA LYS A 487 12.54 26.32 12.24
C LYS A 487 13.45 25.25 11.67
N ALA A 488 14.63 25.08 12.25
CA ALA A 488 15.64 24.13 11.81
C ALA A 488 15.13 22.68 11.86
N TRP A 489 14.43 22.32 12.95
CA TRP A 489 13.77 21.02 13.10
C TRP A 489 12.58 20.84 12.14
N LEU A 490 11.79 21.89 11.90
CA LEU A 490 10.67 21.82 10.94
C LEU A 490 11.16 21.73 9.48
N ILE A 491 12.21 22.46 9.12
CA ILE A 491 12.92 22.35 7.83
C ILE A 491 13.45 20.91 7.66
N LEU A 492 14.07 20.33 8.69
CA LEU A 492 14.56 18.95 8.65
C LEU A 492 13.42 17.93 8.49
N ALA A 493 12.29 18.12 9.18
CA ALA A 493 11.10 17.26 9.07
C ALA A 493 10.50 17.29 7.65
N TRP A 494 10.32 18.50 7.12
CA TRP A 494 9.82 18.73 5.77
C TRP A 494 10.76 18.15 4.71
N ALA A 495 12.02 18.59 4.71
CA ALA A 495 12.98 18.21 3.69
C ALA A 495 13.27 16.69 3.72
N SER A 496 13.48 16.08 4.89
CA SER A 496 13.75 14.63 4.95
C SER A 496 12.54 13.78 4.57
N THR A 497 11.31 14.22 4.87
CA THR A 497 10.11 13.49 4.49
C THR A 497 9.77 13.67 3.00
N VAL A 498 9.80 14.91 2.49
CA VAL A 498 9.49 15.19 1.08
C VAL A 498 10.58 14.65 0.15
N ALA A 499 11.84 14.57 0.60
CA ALA A 499 12.91 13.87 -0.11
C ALA A 499 12.56 12.43 -0.50
N GLY A 500 11.70 11.78 0.29
CA GLY A 500 11.18 10.45 -0.01
C GLY A 500 10.46 10.34 -1.35
N ASN A 501 10.01 11.45 -1.96
CA ASN A 501 9.37 11.46 -3.27
C ASN A 501 10.35 11.36 -4.45
N LEU A 502 11.64 11.66 -4.25
CA LEU A 502 12.61 11.82 -5.33
C LEU A 502 12.81 10.53 -6.13
N SER A 503 12.92 9.39 -5.44
CA SER A 503 13.18 8.08 -6.03
C SER A 503 12.25 7.00 -5.49
N LEU A 504 12.10 5.89 -6.21
CA LEU A 504 11.28 4.75 -5.76
C LEU A 504 11.82 4.11 -4.47
N LEU A 505 13.12 4.26 -4.18
CA LEU A 505 13.78 3.74 -2.98
C LEU A 505 13.79 4.73 -1.81
N GLY A 506 13.55 6.02 -2.06
CA GLY A 506 13.71 7.09 -1.06
C GLY A 506 12.70 7.10 0.09
N SER A 507 11.62 6.32 0.01
CA SER A 507 10.65 6.17 1.10
C SER A 507 10.11 4.74 1.17
N ALA A 508 9.89 4.25 2.41
CA ALA A 508 9.16 3.01 2.65
C ALA A 508 7.77 3.03 2.02
N ALA A 509 7.10 4.20 1.99
CA ALA A 509 5.80 4.39 1.35
C ALA A 509 5.83 4.03 -0.14
N ASN A 510 6.88 4.46 -0.86
CA ASN A 510 7.01 4.22 -2.31
C ASN A 510 7.20 2.72 -2.58
N LEU A 511 8.04 2.06 -1.78
CA LEU A 511 8.25 0.61 -1.83
C LEU A 511 6.98 -0.17 -1.47
N ILE A 512 6.20 0.29 -0.50
CA ILE A 512 4.93 -0.32 -0.10
C ILE A 512 3.91 -0.21 -1.23
N VAL A 513 3.70 0.99 -1.81
CA VAL A 513 2.76 1.17 -2.93
C VAL A 513 3.19 0.33 -4.14
N CYS A 514 4.50 0.27 -4.44
CA CYS A 514 5.02 -0.57 -5.52
C CYS A 514 4.81 -2.06 -5.26
N GLU A 515 5.12 -2.55 -4.05
CA GLU A 515 5.00 -3.97 -3.72
C GLU A 515 3.54 -4.42 -3.59
N GLN A 516 2.66 -3.59 -3.05
CA GLN A 516 1.22 -3.90 -3.01
C GLN A 516 0.59 -3.83 -4.41
N ALA A 517 1.00 -2.87 -5.24
CA ALA A 517 0.62 -2.86 -6.65
C ALA A 517 1.11 -4.10 -7.40
N ARG A 518 2.32 -4.61 -7.09
CA ARG A 518 2.87 -5.84 -7.67
C ARG A 518 2.17 -7.11 -7.16
N ARG A 519 1.73 -7.14 -5.90
CA ARG A 519 1.08 -8.29 -5.24
C ARG A 519 -0.43 -8.39 -5.46
N ALA A 520 -1.09 -7.32 -5.92
CA ALA A 520 -2.54 -7.29 -6.10
C ALA A 520 -3.03 -8.42 -7.04
N GLN A 521 -3.62 -9.47 -6.47
CA GLN A 521 -3.84 -10.79 -7.09
C GLN A 521 -4.52 -10.76 -8.48
N PHE A 522 -5.35 -9.75 -8.75
CA PHE A 522 -6.11 -9.61 -9.99
C PHE A 522 -5.74 -8.35 -10.81
N PHE A 523 -4.86 -7.49 -10.28
CA PHE A 523 -4.65 -6.10 -10.73
C PHE A 523 -3.16 -5.68 -10.74
N GLY A 524 -2.25 -6.66 -10.83
CA GLY A 524 -0.81 -6.46 -10.68
C GLY A 524 -0.22 -5.40 -11.62
N TYR A 525 0.40 -4.36 -11.06
CA TYR A 525 1.12 -3.32 -11.79
C TYR A 525 2.53 -3.12 -11.22
N ASN A 526 3.54 -3.04 -12.09
CA ASN A 526 4.94 -2.90 -11.71
C ASN A 526 5.43 -1.46 -11.96
N LEU A 527 5.57 -0.67 -10.88
CA LEU A 527 6.02 0.72 -10.95
C LEU A 527 7.55 0.80 -11.09
N SER A 528 8.04 1.10 -12.29
CA SER A 528 9.49 1.11 -12.54
C SER A 528 10.21 2.30 -11.89
N PHE A 529 11.43 2.06 -11.40
CA PHE A 529 12.30 3.10 -10.79
C PHE A 529 12.45 4.34 -11.68
N TRP A 530 12.70 4.16 -12.98
CA TRP A 530 12.86 5.26 -13.92
C TRP A 530 11.55 6.03 -14.18
N SER A 531 10.39 5.37 -14.15
CA SER A 531 9.10 6.06 -14.24
C SER A 531 8.81 6.87 -12.99
N HIS A 532 9.18 6.37 -11.81
CA HIS A 532 9.07 7.14 -10.57
C HIS A 532 10.01 8.34 -10.60
N LEU A 533 11.31 8.15 -10.87
CA LEU A 533 12.34 9.20 -10.83
C LEU A 533 12.05 10.37 -11.79
N ARG A 534 11.54 10.10 -13.00
CA ARG A 534 11.19 11.14 -14.00
C ARG A 534 10.13 12.13 -13.52
N PHE A 535 9.21 11.70 -12.65
CA PHE A 535 8.21 12.56 -12.02
C PHE A 535 8.69 13.04 -10.64
N GLY A 536 9.27 12.14 -9.86
CA GLY A 536 9.69 12.33 -8.48
C GLY A 536 10.73 13.42 -8.33
N LEU A 537 11.79 13.43 -9.16
CA LEU A 537 12.84 14.45 -9.06
C LEU A 537 12.32 15.89 -9.26
N PRO A 538 11.63 16.26 -10.35
CA PRO A 538 11.10 17.61 -10.50
C PRO A 538 10.00 17.95 -9.48
N SER A 539 9.09 17.02 -9.17
CA SER A 539 8.04 17.29 -8.17
C SER A 539 8.64 17.55 -6.78
N THR A 540 9.60 16.72 -6.36
CA THR A 540 10.26 16.84 -5.05
C THR A 540 10.97 18.17 -4.89
N LEU A 541 11.73 18.62 -5.89
CA LEU A 541 12.44 19.90 -5.82
C LEU A 541 11.47 21.08 -5.68
N VAL A 542 10.39 21.10 -6.47
CA VAL A 542 9.39 22.18 -6.44
C VAL A 542 8.61 22.18 -5.11
N VAL A 543 8.12 21.01 -4.67
CA VAL A 543 7.38 20.90 -3.39
C VAL A 543 8.27 21.20 -2.19
N THR A 544 9.54 20.77 -2.21
CA THR A 544 10.50 21.10 -1.15
C THR A 544 10.70 22.62 -1.08
N ALA A 545 11.06 23.27 -2.19
CA ALA A 545 11.29 24.71 -2.25
C ALA A 545 10.08 25.54 -1.78
N ILE A 546 8.86 25.18 -2.21
CA ILE A 546 7.63 25.88 -1.81
C ILE A 546 7.35 25.71 -0.32
N GLY A 547 7.52 24.52 0.25
CA GLY A 547 7.34 24.33 1.68
C GLY A 547 8.36 25.06 2.55
N LEU A 548 9.62 25.17 2.10
CA LEU A 548 10.65 25.96 2.80
C LEU A 548 10.30 27.45 2.93
N LEU A 549 9.53 28.01 1.98
CA LEU A 549 9.01 29.38 2.02
C LEU A 549 7.79 29.55 2.95
N LEU A 550 7.17 28.44 3.36
CA LEU A 550 5.92 28.41 4.13
C LEU A 550 6.09 27.96 5.59
N ILE A 551 7.21 27.29 5.92
CA ILE A 551 7.57 26.92 7.30
C ILE A 551 7.81 28.16 8.14
N ARG A 552 7.21 28.19 9.34
CA ARG A 552 7.29 29.31 10.30
C ARG A 552 7.50 28.80 11.74
N ASN A 553 7.95 29.71 12.60
CA ASN A 553 8.49 29.43 13.94
C ASN A 553 7.43 29.29 15.04
#